data_AF-A0A5J4NJA1-F1
#
_entry.id   AF-A0A5J4NJA1-F1
#
_cell.length_a   1.000
_cell.length_b   1.000
_cell.length_c   1.000
_cell.angle_alpha   90.00
_cell.angle_beta   90.00
_cell.angle_gamma   90.00
#
_symmetry.space_group_name_H-M   'P 1'
#
loop_
_entity.id
_entity.type
_entity.pdbx_description
1 polymer ?
#
loop_
_entity_poly.entity_id
_entity_poly.type
_entity_poly.pdbx_seq_one_letter_code
_entity_poly.pdbx_strand_id
1 'polypeptide(L)'
;MARIHTPLSVLSPTFPIAFVDGFANLMFSRPDRENFLPQFVTGDFDSISNDALEYYRSKNSVQVIETPDQIATDFTKCIRIINEFIQKEPVRPNLFVI
;
A
#
# COMPACT_ATOMS: atom_id res chain seq x y z
N MET A 1 -15.46 -31.04 27.28
CA MET A 1 -15.58 -30.67 25.85
C MET A 1 -15.56 -29.15 25.77
N ALA A 2 -14.37 -28.55 25.70
CA ALA A 2 -14.23 -27.09 25.73
C ALA A 2 -14.47 -26.54 24.31
N ARG A 3 -15.50 -25.71 24.16
CA ARG A 3 -15.65 -24.87 22.95
C ARG A 3 -14.54 -23.84 22.99
N ILE A 4 -13.56 -24.00 22.11
CA ILE A 4 -12.57 -22.96 21.84
C ILE A 4 -13.33 -21.84 21.14
N HIS A 5 -13.70 -20.80 21.89
CA HIS A 5 -14.11 -19.54 21.30
C HIS A 5 -12.85 -18.88 20.76
N THR A 6 -12.55 -19.10 19.48
CA THR A 6 -11.61 -18.25 18.76
C THR A 6 -12.25 -16.86 18.70
N PRO A 7 -11.60 -15.81 19.22
CA PRO A 7 -12.16 -14.47 19.17
C PRO A 7 -12.38 -14.05 17.71
N LEU A 8 -13.47 -13.33 17.43
CA LEU A 8 -13.84 -12.79 16.12
C LEU A 8 -12.80 -11.81 15.52
N SER A 9 -11.65 -11.62 16.19
CA SER A 9 -10.53 -10.80 15.76
C SER A 9 -9.56 -11.52 14.83
N VAL A 10 -9.79 -12.80 14.52
CA VAL A 10 -8.95 -13.57 13.59
C VAL A 10 -9.43 -13.32 12.15
N LEU A 11 -8.76 -12.38 11.50
CA LEU A 11 -8.63 -12.21 10.05
C LEU A 11 -9.88 -11.73 9.31
N SER A 12 -10.16 -10.41 9.41
CA SER A 12 -10.61 -9.73 8.18
C SER A 12 -9.42 -9.73 7.22
N PRO A 13 -9.51 -10.28 6.00
CA PRO A 13 -8.43 -10.18 5.04
C PRO A 13 -8.23 -8.70 4.72
N THR A 14 -7.15 -8.11 5.24
CA THR A 14 -6.76 -6.75 4.90
C THR A 14 -6.21 -6.79 3.47
N PHE A 15 -6.94 -6.24 2.52
CA PHE A 15 -6.43 -6.08 1.16
C PHE A 15 -5.30 -5.04 1.19
N PRO A 16 -4.10 -5.35 0.67
CA PRO A 16 -3.04 -4.36 0.60
C PRO A 16 -3.45 -3.26 -0.38
N ILE A 17 -3.51 -2.03 0.11
CA ILE A 17 -3.74 -0.84 -0.72
C ILE A 17 -2.38 -0.23 -1.03
N ALA A 18 -2.11 0.01 -2.31
CA ALA A 18 -0.93 0.72 -2.76
C ALA A 18 -1.33 1.98 -3.55
N PHE A 19 -0.62 3.08 -3.32
CA PHE A 19 -0.70 4.27 -4.16
C PHE A 19 0.50 4.28 -5.11
N VAL A 20 0.22 4.43 -6.40
CA VAL A 20 1.25 4.42 -7.44
C VAL A 20 1.63 5.86 -7.80
N ASP A 21 2.85 6.23 -7.41
CA ASP A 21 3.52 7.49 -7.70
C ASP A 21 2.58 8.72 -7.63
N GLY A 22 2.28 9.36 -8.76
CA GLY A 22 1.46 10.57 -8.84
C GLY A 22 0.06 10.44 -8.26
N PHE A 23 -0.51 9.23 -8.16
CA PHE A 23 -1.81 9.01 -7.51
C PHE A 23 -1.79 9.44 -6.03
N ALA A 24 -0.64 9.32 -5.36
CA ALA A 24 -0.48 9.73 -3.98
C ALA A 24 -0.74 11.24 -3.78
N ASN A 25 -0.50 12.08 -4.80
CA ASN A 25 -0.84 13.51 -4.74
C ASN A 25 -2.35 13.72 -4.62
N LEU A 26 -3.15 12.95 -5.37
CA LEU A 26 -4.60 13.05 -5.33
C LEU A 26 -5.10 12.73 -3.92
N MET A 27 -4.60 11.66 -3.31
CA MET A 27 -4.99 11.25 -1.96
C MET A 27 -4.46 12.21 -0.89
N PHE A 28 -3.25 12.76 -1.07
CA PHE A 28 -2.69 13.80 -0.20
C PHE A 28 -3.51 15.09 -0.23
N SER A 29 -4.09 15.47 -1.37
CA SER A 29 -4.90 16.69 -1.49
C SER A 29 -6.24 16.61 -0.74
N ARG A 30 -6.66 15.40 -0.34
CA ARG A 30 -7.95 15.22 0.34
C ARG A 30 -7.92 15.79 1.77
N PRO A 31 -9.03 16.41 2.21
CA PRO A 31 -9.15 16.89 3.58
C PRO A 31 -9.22 15.76 4.61
N ASP A 32 -9.71 14.58 4.21
CA ASP A 32 -9.89 13.38 5.04
C ASP A 32 -8.77 12.34 4.82
N ARG A 33 -7.63 12.74 4.25
CA ARG A 33 -6.50 11.86 3.87
C ARG A 33 -6.00 10.93 4.99
N GLU A 34 -6.14 11.33 6.25
CA GLU A 34 -5.70 10.53 7.40
C GLU A 34 -6.55 9.26 7.58
N ASN A 35 -7.78 9.24 7.04
CA ASN A 35 -8.65 8.07 7.05
C ASN A 35 -8.31 7.06 5.94
N PHE A 36 -7.46 7.43 4.98
CA PHE A 36 -7.15 6.65 3.77
C PHE A 36 -5.65 6.49 3.58
N LEU A 37 -4.97 5.91 4.58
CA LEU A 37 -3.56 5.58 4.46
C LEU A 37 -3.39 4.27 3.68
N PRO A 38 -2.51 4.23 2.66
CA PRO A 38 -2.19 2.99 1.98
C PRO A 38 -1.25 2.16 2.85
N GLN A 39 -1.09 0.88 2.51
CA GLN A 39 0.00 0.09 3.04
C GLN A 39 1.32 0.40 2.34
N PHE A 40 1.24 0.72 1.03
CA PHE A 40 2.41 1.03 0.20
C PHE A 40 2.24 2.34 -0.58
N VAL A 41 3.33 3.09 -0.72
CA VAL A 41 3.48 4.10 -1.76
C VAL A 41 4.68 3.68 -2.61
N THR A 42 4.47 3.49 -3.91
CA THR A 42 5.48 2.90 -4.81
C THR A 42 5.62 3.70 -6.09
N GLY A 43 6.83 3.82 -6.61
CA GLY A 43 7.11 4.49 -7.87
C GLY A 43 8.59 4.88 -7.97
N ASP A 44 9.02 5.34 -9.13
CA ASP A 44 10.30 6.08 -9.25
C ASP A 44 10.25 7.50 -8.68
N PHE A 45 9.05 7.97 -8.31
CA PHE A 45 8.77 9.23 -7.63
C PHE A 45 9.05 10.47 -8.47
N ASP A 46 8.88 10.38 -9.79
CA ASP A 46 8.98 11.54 -10.68
C ASP A 46 7.67 12.34 -10.80
N SER A 47 6.53 11.73 -10.42
CA SER A 47 5.22 12.36 -10.49
C SER A 47 4.63 12.74 -9.12
N ILE A 48 4.99 12.06 -8.02
CA ILE A 48 4.63 12.47 -6.66
C ILE A 48 5.36 13.76 -6.25
N SER A 49 4.68 14.66 -5.52
CA SER A 49 5.32 15.85 -4.98
C SER A 49 6.15 15.54 -3.73
N ASN A 50 7.19 16.35 -3.46
CA ASN A 50 8.01 16.21 -2.26
C ASN A 50 7.17 16.30 -0.97
N ASP A 51 6.22 17.24 -0.89
CA ASP A 51 5.35 17.40 0.27
C ASP A 51 4.49 16.15 0.53
N ALA A 52 3.92 15.56 -0.53
CA ALA A 52 3.14 14.34 -0.42
C ALA A 52 4.03 13.15 -0.01
N LEU A 53 5.21 13.03 -0.62
CA LEU A 53 6.18 11.97 -0.32
C LEU A 53 6.67 12.04 1.13
N GLU A 54 7.02 13.23 1.63
CA GLU A 54 7.39 13.46 3.03
C GLU A 54 6.23 13.15 3.98
N TYR A 55 5.01 13.56 3.63
CA TYR A 55 3.82 13.22 4.41
C TYR A 55 3.67 11.70 4.56
N TYR A 56 3.75 10.92 3.48
CA TYR A 56 3.61 9.46 3.57
C TYR A 56 4.80 8.79 4.27
N ARG A 57 6.04 9.28 4.07
CA ARG A 57 7.22 8.82 4.83
C ARG A 57 7.09 9.05 6.34
N SER A 58 6.34 10.08 6.76
CA SER A 58 6.11 10.36 8.19
C SER A 58 5.11 9.40 8.86
N LYS A 59 4.37 8.58 8.10
CA LYS A 59 3.34 7.68 8.64
C LYS A 59 3.93 6.30 8.90
N ASN A 60 3.98 5.89 10.18
CA ASN A 60 4.53 4.59 10.60
C ASN A 60 3.84 3.37 9.96
N SER A 61 2.57 3.50 9.54
CA SER A 61 1.81 2.41 8.91
C SER A 61 1.99 2.32 7.38
N VAL A 62 2.75 3.25 6.77
CA VAL A 62 2.94 3.33 5.32
C VAL A 62 4.36 2.92 4.97
N GLN A 63 4.51 2.00 4.01
CA GLN A 63 5.80 1.63 3.45
C GLN A 63 6.04 2.37 2.13
N VAL A 64 7.06 3.22 2.08
CA VAL A 64 7.43 3.95 0.85
C VAL A 64 8.57 3.21 0.17
N ILE A 65 8.34 2.70 -1.04
CA ILE A 65 9.27 1.84 -1.77
C ILE A 65 9.58 2.49 -3.13
N GLU A 66 10.81 2.96 -3.27
CA GLU A 66 11.30 3.53 -4.54
C GLU A 66 11.57 2.42 -5.56
N THR A 67 11.18 2.66 -6.82
CA THR A 67 11.35 1.73 -7.93
C THR A 67 12.02 2.43 -9.11
N PRO A 68 13.33 2.70 -9.08
CA PRO A 68 14.01 3.56 -10.06
C PRO A 68 14.16 2.91 -11.45
N ASP A 69 13.81 1.64 -11.60
CA ASP A 69 13.82 0.93 -12.89
C ASP A 69 12.87 1.60 -13.91
N GLN A 70 13.44 2.06 -15.02
CA GLN A 70 12.72 2.70 -16.12
C GLN A 70 12.28 1.71 -17.22
N ILE A 71 12.57 0.41 -17.06
CA ILE A 71 12.21 -0.62 -18.04
C ILE A 71 10.70 -0.94 -17.95
N ALA A 72 10.11 -0.84 -16.77
CA ALA A 72 8.70 -1.15 -16.52
C ALA A 72 7.98 0.02 -15.85
N THR A 73 6.71 0.21 -16.19
CA THR A 73 5.84 1.23 -15.57
C THR A 73 5.73 1.03 -14.05
N ASP A 74 5.46 2.10 -13.30
CA ASP A 74 5.24 2.03 -11.85
C ASP A 74 4.10 1.10 -11.47
N PHE A 75 3.06 1.01 -12.30
CA PHE A 75 1.99 0.04 -12.09
C PHE A 75 2.53 -1.40 -12.11
N THR A 76 3.32 -1.78 -13.12
CA THR A 76 3.91 -3.12 -13.19
C THR A 76 4.86 -3.39 -12.02
N LYS A 77 5.68 -2.41 -11.64
CA LYS A 77 6.61 -2.51 -10.50
C LYS A 77 5.85 -2.66 -9.17
N CYS A 78 4.77 -1.90 -8.98
CA CYS A 78 3.86 -2.01 -7.84
C CYS A 78 3.25 -3.41 -7.72
N ILE A 79 2.74 -3.98 -8.81
CA ILE A 79 2.16 -5.34 -8.81
C ILE A 79 3.19 -6.39 -8.36
N ARG A 80 4.48 -6.26 -8.75
CA ARG A 80 5.54 -7.16 -8.30
C ARG A 80 5.73 -7.08 -6.78
N ILE A 81 5.80 -5.85 -6.23
CA ILE A 81 5.91 -5.62 -4.77
C ILE A 81 4.74 -6.27 -4.03
N ILE A 82 3.50 -6.03 -4.51
CA ILE A 82 2.32 -6.58 -3.86
C ILE A 82 2.30 -8.11 -3.97
N ASN A 83 2.67 -8.67 -5.12
CA ASN A 83 2.77 -10.12 -5.27
C ASN A 83 3.79 -10.73 -4.29
N GLU A 84 4.97 -10.12 -4.13
CA GLU A 84 5.95 -10.58 -3.14
C GLU A 84 5.44 -10.49 -1.70
N PHE A 85 4.72 -9.42 -1.36
CA PHE A 85 4.07 -9.28 -0.06
C PHE A 85 3.05 -10.41 0.19
N ILE A 86 2.20 -10.67 -0.80
CA ILE A 86 1.19 -11.74 -0.76
C ILE A 86 1.83 -13.13 -0.59
N GLN A 87 2.93 -13.43 -1.28
CA GLN A 87 3.59 -14.72 -1.15
C GLN A 87 4.20 -14.96 0.24
N LYS A 88 4.58 -13.88 0.95
CA LYS A 88 5.12 -13.94 2.31
C LYS A 88 4.02 -14.08 3.38
N GLU A 89 2.81 -13.62 3.08
CA GLU A 89 1.64 -13.63 3.97
C GLU A 89 0.55 -14.57 3.40
N PRO A 90 0.52 -15.87 3.76
CA PRO A 90 -0.27 -16.91 3.08
C PRO A 90 -1.80 -16.82 3.23
N VAL A 91 -2.34 -15.68 3.68
CA VAL A 91 -3.78 -15.43 3.80
C VAL A 91 -4.29 -14.89 2.47
N ARG A 92 -5.31 -15.56 1.88
CA ARG A 92 -5.89 -15.26 0.56
C ARG A 92 -6.13 -13.76 0.35
N PRO A 93 -5.38 -13.06 -0.49
CA PRO A 93 -5.60 -11.64 -0.75
C PRO A 93 -6.45 -11.46 -2.01
N ASN A 94 -7.51 -10.66 -1.90
CA ASN A 94 -8.04 -9.97 -3.08
C ASN A 94 -7.21 -8.69 -3.26
N LEU A 95 -6.79 -8.40 -4.49
CA LEU A 95 -5.88 -7.30 -4.80
C LEU A 95 -6.67 -6.05 -5.26
N PHE A 96 -6.36 -4.88 -4.71
CA PHE A 96 -6.90 -3.60 -5.18
C PHE A 96 -5.74 -2.60 -5.39
N VAL A 97 -5.48 -2.22 -6.64
CA VAL A 97 -4.44 -1.25 -7.02
C VAL A 97 -5.13 -0.07 -7.69
N ILE A 98 -4.81 1.16 -7.25
CA ILE A 98 -5.39 2.42 -7.74
C ILE A 98 -4.27 3.34 -8.20
#